data_AF-A0A4R5QGK2-F1
#
_entry.id   AF-A0A4R5QGK2-F1
#
_cell.length_a   1.000
_cell.length_b   1.000
_cell.length_c   1.000
_cell.angle_alpha   90.00
_cell.angle_beta   90.00
_cell.angle_gamma   90.00
#
_symmetry.space_group_name_H-M   'P 1'
#
loop_
_entity.id
_entity.type
_entity.pdbx_description
1 polymer ?
#
loop_
_entity_poly.entity_id
_entity_poly.type
_entity_poly.pdbx_seq_one_letter_code
_entity_poly.pdbx_strand_id
1 'polypeptide(L)' 'MYNAIIGHITGNLWLWTGIGLGISALAILISISLGKGYYLAEIITLGAMFGATTMILASQKGMVHAAPPEDEV' A
#
# COMPACT_ATOMS: atom_id res chain seq x y z
N MET A 1 9.59 -1.15 20.33
CA MET A 1 9.80 -1.92 19.08
C MET A 1 8.73 -1.60 18.03
N TYR A 2 7.44 -1.71 18.35
CA TYR A 2 6.32 -1.39 17.45
C TYR A 2 6.39 0.04 16.83
N ASN A 3 6.68 1.06 17.64
CA ASN A 3 6.79 2.45 17.16
C ASN A 3 7.95 2.68 16.17
N ALA A 4 9.04 1.92 16.27
CA ALA A 4 10.17 2.03 15.33
C ALA A 4 9.83 1.40 13.97
N ILE A 5 9.09 0.29 13.98
CA ILE A 5 8.62 -0.39 12.77
C ILE A 5 7.62 0.51 12.02
N ILE A 6 6.64 1.08 12.73
CA ILE A 6 5.68 1.99 12.12
C ILE A 6 6.37 3.23 11.57
N GLY A 7 7.28 3.86 12.33
CA GLY A 7 8.04 5.02 11.86
C GLY A 7 8.89 4.73 10.62
N HIS A 8 9.45 3.52 10.52
CA HIS A 8 10.18 3.08 9.33
C HIS A 8 9.27 2.90 8.10
N ILE A 9 8.05 2.39 8.30
CA ILE A 9 7.07 2.18 7.24
C ILE A 9 6.50 3.53 6.75
N THR A 10 6.04 4.40 7.67
CA THR A 10 5.52 5.73 7.30
C THR A 10 6.62 6.66 6.78
N GLY A 11 7.86 6.50 7.24
CA GLY A 11 9.03 7.20 6.73
C GLY A 11 9.27 6.94 5.23
N ASN A 12 9.10 5.68 4.80
CA ASN A 12 9.50 5.19 3.50
C ASN A 12 8.32 4.78 2.59
N LEU A 13 7.13 5.37 2.76
CA LEU A 13 5.92 4.96 2.03
C LEU A 13 6.07 4.91 0.50
N TRP A 14 6.83 5.84 -0.10
CA TRP A 14 7.11 5.82 -1.54
C TRP A 14 7.95 4.61 -1.98
N LEU A 15 8.94 4.22 -1.16
CA LEU A 15 9.73 3.01 -1.39
C LEU A 15 8.84 1.77 -1.32
N TRP A 16 7.98 1.68 -0.30
CA TRP A 16 7.04 0.58 -0.13
C TRP A 16 6.00 0.51 -1.26
N THR A 17 5.54 1.66 -1.76
CA THR A 17 4.66 1.75 -2.93
C THR A 17 5.36 1.19 -4.17
N GLY A 18 6.61 1.60 -4.42
CA GLY A 18 7.41 1.08 -5.53
C GLY A 18 7.65 -0.43 -5.44
N ILE A 19 7.97 -0.94 -4.25
CA ILE A 19 8.13 -2.39 -4.01
C ILE A 19 6.81 -3.13 -4.29
N GLY A 20 5.67 -2.62 -3.81
CA GLY A 20 4.36 -3.23 -4.04
C GLY A 20 3.97 -3.30 -5.52
N LEU A 21 4.23 -2.23 -6.28
CA LEU A 21 4.02 -2.21 -7.73
C LEU A 21 4.96 -3.20 -8.45
N GLY A 22 6.22 -3.27 -8.04
CA GLY A 22 7.20 -4.22 -8.59
C GLY A 22 6.79 -5.68 -8.39
N ILE A 23 6.32 -6.04 -7.18
CA ILE A 23 5.81 -7.38 -6.88
C ILE A 23 4.58 -7.70 -7.73
N SER A 24 3.67 -6.73 -7.90
CA SER A 24 2.47 -6.89 -8.73
C SER A 24 2.83 -7.15 -10.20
N ALA A 25 3.79 -6.39 -10.74
CA ALA A 25 4.29 -6.58 -12.10
C ALA A 25 4.96 -7.94 -12.29
N LEU A 26 5.76 -8.40 -11.32
CA LEU A 26 6.39 -9.71 -11.36
C LEU A 26 5.36 -10.85 -11.31
N ALA A 27 4.32 -10.70 -10.50
CA ALA A 27 3.20 -11.65 -10.44
C ALA A 27 2.49 -11.76 -11.80
N ILE A 28 2.31 -10.64 -12.51
CA ILE A 28 1.77 -10.64 -13.89
C ILE A 28 2.68 -11.38 -14.86
N LEU A 29 4.00 -11.16 -14.82
CA LEU A 29 4.94 -11.82 -15.72
C LEU A 29 4.98 -13.35 -15.49
N ILE A 30 5.03 -13.77 -14.23
CA ILE A 30 4.97 -15.19 -13.84
C ILE A 30 3.60 -15.79 -14.23
N SER A 31 2.52 -15.00 -14.16
CA SER A 31 1.19 -15.42 -14.60
C SER A 31 1.13 -15.76 -16.08
N ILE A 32 1.76 -14.92 -16.91
CA ILE A 32 1.76 -15.11 -18.36
C ILE A 32 2.49 -16.39 -18.74
N SER A 33 3.54 -16.77 -17.99
CA SER A 33 4.31 -17.99 -18.25
C SER A 33 3.63 -19.28 -17.76
N LEU A 34 2.74 -19.23 -16.76
CA LEU A 34 2.14 -20.41 -16.15
C LEU A 34 0.79 -20.85 -16.75
N GLY A 35 0.11 -20.00 -17.53
CA GLY A 35 -1.07 -20.38 -18.31
C GLY A 35 -2.32 -20.78 -17.49
N LYS A 36 -3.17 -19.79 -17.18
CA LYS A 36 -4.48 -19.85 -16.48
C LYS A 36 -4.36 -20.10 -14.96
N GLY A 37 -5.04 -19.40 -14.05
CA GLY A 37 -6.20 -18.52 -14.15
C GLY A 37 -7.20 -18.94 -13.08
N TYR A 38 -7.03 -18.50 -11.83
CA TYR A 38 -8.12 -18.25 -10.85
C TYR A 38 -7.61 -17.52 -9.58
N TYR A 39 -6.40 -17.82 -9.11
CA TYR A 39 -5.81 -17.16 -7.91
C TYR A 39 -5.00 -15.87 -8.17
N LEU A 40 -4.93 -15.45 -9.43
CA LEU A 40 -3.97 -14.44 -9.88
C LEU A 40 -4.54 -13.02 -9.94
N ALA A 41 -5.83 -12.90 -10.28
CA ALA A 41 -6.56 -11.65 -10.11
C ALA A 41 -6.54 -11.23 -8.63
N GLU A 42 -6.62 -12.19 -7.70
CA GLU A 42 -6.58 -11.94 -6.26
C GLU A 42 -5.22 -11.39 -5.81
N ILE A 43 -4.10 -11.96 -6.29
CA ILE A 43 -2.74 -11.48 -5.98
C ILE A 43 -2.49 -10.08 -6.55
N ILE A 44 -2.89 -9.85 -7.80
CA ILE A 44 -2.77 -8.52 -8.43
C ILE A 44 -3.64 -7.50 -7.69
N THR A 45 -4.87 -7.89 -7.31
CA THR A 45 -5.78 -7.02 -6.55
C THR A 45 -5.22 -6.71 -5.17
N LEU A 46 -4.65 -7.69 -4.46
CA LEU A 46 -3.96 -7.49 -3.19
C LEU A 46 -2.78 -6.53 -3.32
N GLY A 47 -1.95 -6.70 -4.34
CA GLY A 47 -0.83 -5.81 -4.64
C GLY A 47 -1.29 -4.38 -4.96
N ALA A 48 -2.35 -4.24 -5.76
CA ALA A 48 -2.95 -2.95 -6.09
C ALA A 48 -3.60 -2.28 -4.85
N MET A 49 -4.31 -3.03 -4.01
CA MET A 49 -4.89 -2.52 -2.76
C MET A 49 -3.80 -2.05 -1.79
N PHE A 50 -2.73 -2.84 -1.63
CA PHE A 50 -1.59 -2.45 -0.80
C PHE A 50 -0.91 -1.20 -1.33
N GLY A 51 -0.62 -1.14 -2.64
CA GLY A 51 -0.03 0.03 -3.29
C GLY A 51 -0.89 1.29 -3.14
N ALA A 52 -2.20 1.20 -3.42
CA ALA A 52 -3.14 2.31 -3.30
C ALA A 52 -3.26 2.80 -1.86
N THR A 53 -3.34 1.90 -0.88
CA THR A 53 -3.37 2.25 0.54
C THR A 53 -2.11 2.99 0.95
N THR A 54 -0.94 2.52 0.50
CA THR A 54 0.35 3.15 0.80
C THR A 54 0.46 4.55 0.17
N MET A 55 -0.06 4.72 -1.05
CA MET A 55 -0.14 6.02 -1.74
C MET A 55 -1.08 7.00 -1.03
N ILE A 56 -2.25 6.55 -0.57
CA ILE A 56 -3.18 7.35 0.23
C ILE A 56 -2.48 7.83 1.51
N LEU A 57 -1.87 6.91 2.28
CA LEU A 57 -1.14 7.25 3.50
C LEU A 57 0.02 8.22 3.23
N ALA A 58 0.72 8.07 2.10
CA ALA A 58 1.77 8.99 1.69
C ALA A 58 1.23 10.38 1.37
N SER A 59 0.08 10.46 0.68
CA SER A 59 -0.57 11.73 0.32
C SER A 59 -1.11 12.48 1.55
N GLN A 60 -1.44 11.76 2.62
CA GLN A 60 -1.92 12.32 3.88
C GLN A 60 -0.79 12.71 4.84
N LYS A 61 0.47 12.41 4.49
CA LYS A 61 1.64 12.70 5.32
C LYS A 61 1.87 14.21 5.40
N GLY A 62 1.39 14.81 6.49
CA GLY A 62 1.44 16.26 6.74
C GLY A 62 0.08 16.93 6.87
N MET A 63 -1.03 16.20 6.70
CA MET A 63 -2.34 16.72 7.08
C MET A 63 -2.42 16.78 8.61
N VAL A 64 -2.72 17.97 9.14
CA VAL A 64 -3.07 18.13 10.56
C VAL A 64 -4.28 17.25 10.83
N HIS A 65 -4.22 16.43 11.89
CA HIS A 65 -5.40 15.70 12.36
C HIS A 65 -6.51 16.73 12.54
N ALA A 66 -7.60 16.64 11.78
CA ALA A 66 -8.72 17.55 11.95
C ALA A 66 -9.12 17.45 13.42
N ALA A 67 -9.02 18.57 14.14
CA ALA A 67 -9.50 18.63 15.51
C ALA A 67 -10.96 18.16 15.50
N PRO A 68 -11.41 17.37 16.48
CA PRO A 68 -12.81 17.00 16.57
C PRO A 68 -13.65 18.29 16.54
N PRO A 69 -14.78 18.30 15.83
CA PRO A 69 -15.62 19.49 15.72
C PRO A 69 -15.93 20.01 17.12
N GLU A 70 -15.85 21.33 17.31
CA GLU A 70 -16.02 22.00 18.61
C GLU A 70 -17.40 21.73 19.25
N ASP A 71 -18.31 21.10 18.49
CA ASP A 71 -19.66 20.72 18.89
C ASP A 71 -19.73 19.42 19.73
N GLU A 72 -18.60 18.72 19.94
CA GLU A 72 -18.52 17.47 20.72
C GLU A 72 -17.89 17.64 22.13
N VAL A 73 -17.79 18.86 22.67
CA VAL A 73 -17.27 19.14 24.04
C VAL A 73 -18.36 19.63 24.99
#